data_AF-R0IZF0-F1
#
_entry.id   AF-R0IZF0-F1
#
_cell.length_a   1.000
_cell.length_b   1.000
_cell.length_c   1.000
_cell.angle_alpha   90.00
_cell.angle_beta   90.00
_cell.angle_gamma   90.00
#
_symmetry.space_group_name_H-M   'P 1'
#
loop_
_entity.id
_entity.type
_entity.pdbx_description
1 polymer ?
#
loop_
_entity_poly.entity_id
_entity_poly.type
_entity_poly.pdbx_seq_one_letter_code
_entity_poly.pdbx_strand_id
1 'polypeptide(L)'
;MAFEVSYDLENEQQFWDELDDIVSTRCHQHEIIDNSLRSFLNVTTNYKSDYLQTDYSIAKCIFRMLEGELFASNKQYVRRQIIYCLLQEDDNPTLHIVAAFLMYDGRNSKDDVVFEMMHSEGTFARLVELVQKPSVQEEPSLHQLLLQLLYESSRIQRLTYEDFMAVNDAFILYLLGIIEGASDDADDPYHYPVIRVLLVLNEQYLVASTSRHGDGRGGITNRVIKAISTHGMT
;
A
#
# COMPACT_ATOMS: atom_id res chain seq x y z
N MET A 1 17.03 -22.66 9.05
CA MET A 1 15.72 -23.29 9.29
C MET A 1 14.88 -22.27 10.02
N ALA A 2 13.88 -21.70 9.37
CA ALA A 2 12.96 -20.79 10.05
C ALA A 2 12.11 -21.64 11.00
N PHE A 3 12.17 -21.35 12.30
CA PHE A 3 11.18 -21.87 13.24
C PHE A 3 9.86 -21.17 12.90
N GLU A 4 8.96 -21.88 12.24
CA GLU A 4 7.59 -21.46 12.09
C GLU A 4 6.95 -21.64 13.47
N VAL A 5 6.81 -20.55 14.22
CA VAL A 5 6.13 -20.56 15.51
C VAL A 5 4.65 -20.74 15.20
N SER A 6 4.14 -21.95 15.38
CA SER A 6 2.71 -22.22 15.32
C SER A 6 2.06 -21.71 16.61
N TYR A 7 1.29 -20.65 16.49
CA TYR A 7 0.48 -20.13 17.58
C TYR A 7 -0.84 -20.88 17.58
N ASP A 8 -1.19 -21.53 18.68
CA ASP A 8 -2.54 -22.05 18.94
C ASP A 8 -3.24 -21.08 19.90
N LEU A 9 -3.87 -20.03 19.35
CA LEU A 9 -4.61 -19.03 20.11
C LEU A 9 -6.08 -19.43 20.15
N GLU A 10 -6.62 -19.53 21.36
CA GLU A 10 -7.98 -20.03 21.59
C GLU A 10 -9.03 -18.90 21.61
N ASN A 11 -8.61 -17.64 21.80
CA ASN A 11 -9.51 -16.50 21.92
C ASN A 11 -8.86 -15.15 21.56
N GLU A 12 -9.71 -14.14 21.39
CA GLU A 12 -9.31 -12.78 21.00
C GLU A 12 -8.34 -12.13 22.01
N GLN A 13 -8.50 -12.40 23.31
CA GLN A 13 -7.61 -11.83 24.32
C GLN A 13 -6.17 -12.34 24.15
N GLN A 14 -6.00 -13.65 23.96
CA GLN A 14 -4.69 -14.26 23.71
C GLN A 14 -4.03 -13.70 22.44
N PHE A 15 -4.82 -13.44 21.40
CA PHE A 15 -4.32 -12.77 20.19
C PHE A 15 -3.78 -11.38 20.45
N TRP A 16 -4.52 -10.55 21.20
CA TRP A 16 -4.06 -9.21 21.54
C TRP A 16 -2.85 -9.22 22.48
N ASP A 17 -2.80 -10.16 23.43
CA ASP A 17 -1.67 -10.31 24.35
C ASP A 17 -0.39 -10.76 23.61
N GLU A 18 -0.50 -11.74 22.71
CA GLU A 18 0.64 -12.18 21.87
C GLU A 18 1.14 -11.06 20.96
N LEU A 19 0.23 -10.29 20.36
CA LEU A 19 0.64 -9.11 19.58
C LEU A 19 1.38 -8.09 20.43
N ASP A 20 0.91 -7.82 21.65
CA ASP A 20 1.56 -6.86 22.56
C ASP A 20 2.96 -7.35 22.96
N ASP A 21 3.14 -8.65 23.18
CA ASP A 21 4.45 -9.25 23.47
C ASP A 21 5.40 -9.12 22.28
N ILE A 22 4.93 -9.41 21.05
CA ILE A 22 5.74 -9.28 19.83
C ILE A 22 6.19 -7.83 19.61
N VAL A 23 5.25 -6.87 19.62
CA VAL A 23 5.56 -5.45 19.33
C VAL A 23 6.36 -4.77 20.45
N SER A 24 6.37 -5.34 21.65
CA SER A 24 7.18 -4.89 22.79
C SER A 24 8.61 -5.47 22.79
N THR A 25 8.97 -6.31 21.81
CA THR A 25 10.30 -6.94 21.76
C THR A 25 11.40 -5.88 21.64
N ARG A 26 12.32 -5.87 22.61
CA ARG A 26 13.51 -5.02 22.60
C ARG A 26 14.61 -5.66 21.75
N CYS A 27 14.88 -5.06 20.60
CA CYS A 27 15.84 -5.58 19.66
C CYS A 27 16.91 -4.54 19.34
N HIS A 28 18.18 -4.97 19.40
CA HIS A 28 19.33 -4.18 18.95
C HIS A 28 20.05 -4.81 17.75
N GLN A 29 19.60 -5.99 17.31
CA GLN A 29 20.16 -6.74 16.20
C GLN A 29 19.09 -6.94 15.13
N HIS A 30 19.47 -6.74 13.87
CA HIS A 30 18.58 -6.87 12.72
C HIS A 30 17.91 -8.25 12.64
N GLU A 31 18.62 -9.33 12.95
CA GLU A 31 18.06 -10.69 12.93
C GLU A 31 16.87 -10.86 13.89
N ILE A 32 16.94 -10.28 15.08
CA ILE A 32 15.85 -10.35 16.06
C ILE A 32 14.68 -9.50 15.58
N ILE A 33 14.94 -8.33 14.99
CA ILE A 33 13.88 -7.50 14.38
C ILE A 33 13.17 -8.29 13.27
N ASP A 34 13.92 -8.92 12.37
CA ASP A 34 13.35 -9.70 11.27
C ASP A 34 12.54 -10.90 11.78
N ASN A 35 12.99 -11.56 12.85
CA ASN A 35 12.23 -12.62 13.52
C ASN A 35 10.92 -12.09 14.11
N SER A 36 10.95 -10.97 14.83
CA SER A 36 9.75 -10.35 15.41
C SER A 36 8.77 -9.86 14.33
N LEU A 37 9.26 -9.28 13.24
CA LEU A 37 8.42 -8.88 12.10
C LEU A 37 7.76 -10.10 11.43
N ARG A 38 8.49 -11.20 11.28
CA ARG A 38 7.91 -12.46 10.79
C ARG A 38 6.85 -13.00 11.73
N SER A 39 7.08 -13.00 13.04
CA SER A 39 6.07 -13.38 14.03
C SER A 39 4.83 -12.48 13.96
N PHE A 40 5.02 -11.16 13.87
CA PHE A 40 3.93 -10.19 13.75
C PHE A 40 3.08 -10.47 12.50
N LEU A 41 3.71 -10.62 11.33
CA LEU A 41 3.00 -10.94 10.10
C LEU A 41 2.28 -12.30 10.23
N ASN A 42 2.95 -13.34 10.72
CA ASN A 42 2.37 -14.67 10.87
C ASN A 42 1.12 -14.68 11.77
N VAL A 43 1.18 -14.01 12.93
CA VAL A 43 0.02 -13.92 13.84
C VAL A 43 -1.11 -13.12 13.21
N THR A 44 -0.81 -11.96 12.61
CA THR A 44 -1.84 -11.10 12.02
C THR A 44 -2.49 -11.69 10.78
N THR A 45 -1.78 -12.50 9.99
CA THR A 45 -2.32 -13.12 8.78
C THR A 45 -3.10 -14.39 9.09
N ASN A 46 -2.58 -15.27 9.94
CA ASN A 46 -3.26 -16.52 10.29
C ASN A 46 -4.59 -16.30 11.03
N TYR A 47 -4.64 -15.28 11.89
CA TYR A 47 -5.84 -14.96 12.66
C TYR A 47 -6.63 -13.80 12.06
N LYS A 48 -6.34 -13.42 10.80
CA LYS A 48 -6.99 -12.28 10.15
C LYS A 48 -8.49 -12.48 10.05
N SER A 49 -8.92 -13.67 9.63
CA SER A 49 -10.33 -14.03 9.47
C SER A 49 -11.08 -14.07 10.80
N ASP A 50 -10.39 -14.25 11.93
CA ASP A 50 -11.03 -14.40 13.24
C ASP A 50 -11.10 -13.08 14.00
N TYR A 51 -10.03 -12.30 13.98
CA TYR A 51 -9.88 -11.12 14.86
C TYR A 51 -9.62 -9.80 14.12
N LEU A 52 -9.32 -9.82 12.81
CA LEU A 52 -8.99 -8.63 12.00
C LEU A 52 -9.91 -8.48 10.77
N GLN A 53 -11.21 -8.57 11.01
CA GLN A 53 -12.25 -8.50 9.97
C GLN A 53 -12.65 -7.08 9.57
N THR A 54 -12.43 -6.09 10.45
CA THR A 54 -12.87 -4.70 10.26
C THR A 54 -11.68 -3.75 10.10
N ASP A 55 -11.90 -2.64 9.41
CA ASP A 55 -10.92 -1.55 9.31
C ASP A 55 -10.46 -1.06 10.69
N TYR A 56 -11.38 -1.04 11.67
CA TYR A 56 -11.06 -0.67 13.04
C TYR A 56 -10.10 -1.68 13.69
N SER A 57 -10.36 -2.99 13.57
CA SER A 57 -9.48 -4.02 14.13
C SER A 57 -8.10 -4.02 13.48
N ILE A 58 -8.03 -3.79 12.16
CA ILE A 58 -6.76 -3.65 11.43
C ILE A 58 -6.03 -2.40 11.90
N ALA A 59 -6.70 -1.26 11.97
CA ALA A 59 -6.11 -0.02 12.48
C ALA A 59 -5.56 -0.22 13.90
N LYS A 60 -6.34 -0.79 14.82
CA LYS A 60 -5.92 -1.11 16.19
C LYS A 60 -4.65 -1.95 16.21
N CYS A 61 -4.58 -3.00 15.38
CA CYS A 61 -3.40 -3.85 15.24
C CYS A 61 -2.17 -3.06 14.76
N ILE A 62 -2.32 -2.24 13.72
CA ILE A 62 -1.22 -1.43 13.19
C ILE A 62 -0.77 -0.36 14.21
N PHE A 63 -1.70 0.30 14.91
CA PHE A 63 -1.34 1.29 15.93
C PHE A 63 -0.55 0.66 17.09
N ARG A 64 -0.86 -0.57 17.52
CA ARG A 64 -0.05 -1.30 18.49
C ARG A 64 1.38 -1.54 17.99
N MET A 65 1.55 -1.88 16.71
CA MET A 65 2.87 -2.00 16.09
C MET A 65 3.61 -0.66 16.03
N LEU A 66 2.93 0.43 15.67
CA LEU A 66 3.54 1.77 15.57
C LEU A 66 3.90 2.38 16.94
N GLU A 67 3.17 2.03 17.99
CA GLU A 67 3.42 2.47 19.37
C GLU A 67 4.39 1.54 20.12
N GLY A 68 4.56 0.31 19.63
CA GLY A 68 5.44 -0.71 20.21
C GLY A 68 6.93 -0.35 20.16
N GLU A 69 7.69 -0.89 21.12
CA GLU A 69 9.13 -0.64 21.25
C GLU A 69 9.94 -1.18 20.05
N LEU A 70 9.44 -2.24 19.40
CA LEU A 70 10.00 -2.82 18.19
C LEU A 70 10.13 -1.77 17.08
N PHE A 71 9.05 -1.01 16.82
CA PHE A 71 9.06 0.05 15.82
C PHE A 71 9.72 1.32 16.34
N ALA A 72 9.36 1.77 17.54
CA ALA A 72 9.83 3.05 18.10
C ALA A 72 11.37 3.15 18.11
N SER A 73 12.06 2.05 18.42
CA SER A 73 13.53 1.97 18.47
C SER A 73 14.19 1.73 17.11
N ASN A 74 13.46 1.24 16.11
CA ASN A 74 14.03 0.72 14.86
C ASN A 74 13.30 1.21 13.58
N LYS A 75 12.65 2.38 13.64
CA LYS A 75 11.72 2.88 12.60
C LYS A 75 12.23 2.71 11.16
N GLN A 76 13.44 3.18 10.86
CA GLN A 76 14.00 3.14 9.50
C GLN A 76 14.18 1.71 9.00
N TYR A 77 14.71 0.82 9.85
CA TYR A 77 14.94 -0.57 9.48
C TYR A 77 13.62 -1.32 9.27
N VAL A 78 12.66 -1.14 10.19
CA VAL A 78 11.33 -1.75 10.08
C VAL A 78 10.60 -1.27 8.83
N ARG A 79 10.58 0.04 8.54
CA ARG A 79 10.01 0.59 7.30
C ARG A 79 10.59 -0.08 6.07
N ARG A 80 11.92 -0.22 6.01
CA ARG A 80 12.60 -0.89 4.88
C ARG A 80 12.18 -2.35 4.74
N GLN A 81 12.09 -3.10 5.83
CA GLN A 81 11.66 -4.50 5.78
C GLN A 81 10.21 -4.64 5.32
N ILE A 82 9.30 -3.78 5.79
CA ILE A 82 7.90 -3.78 5.36
C ILE A 82 7.79 -3.40 3.87
N ILE A 83 8.59 -2.45 3.39
CA ILE A 83 8.67 -2.10 1.96
C ILE A 83 9.17 -3.30 1.13
N TYR A 84 10.23 -3.99 1.56
CA TYR A 84 10.70 -5.18 0.87
C TYR A 84 9.69 -6.32 0.88
N CYS A 85 8.91 -6.45 1.96
CA CYS A 85 7.78 -7.38 2.01
C CYS A 85 6.73 -7.02 0.94
N LEU A 86 6.30 -5.76 0.84
CA LEU A 86 5.35 -5.31 -0.22
C LEU A 86 5.85 -5.64 -1.64
N LEU A 87 7.15 -5.48 -1.87
CA LEU A 87 7.77 -5.72 -3.18
C LEU A 87 7.82 -7.20 -3.58
N GLN A 88 7.83 -8.12 -2.61
CA GLN A 88 8.08 -9.54 -2.84
C GLN A 88 6.86 -10.43 -2.55
N GLU A 89 5.91 -9.95 -1.76
CA GLU A 89 4.78 -10.74 -1.26
C GLU A 89 3.62 -10.78 -2.25
N ASP A 90 2.98 -11.93 -2.36
CA ASP A 90 1.79 -12.17 -3.19
C ASP A 90 0.58 -12.67 -2.38
N ASP A 91 0.78 -13.02 -1.10
CA ASP A 91 -0.31 -13.40 -0.20
C ASP A 91 -1.19 -12.19 0.20
N ASN A 92 -2.48 -12.26 -0.12
CA ASN A 92 -3.44 -11.17 0.10
C ASN A 92 -3.58 -10.75 1.59
N PRO A 93 -3.76 -11.67 2.57
CA PRO A 93 -3.73 -11.33 3.99
C PRO A 93 -2.47 -10.55 4.39
N THR A 94 -1.30 -11.00 3.95
CA THR A 94 -0.01 -10.36 4.26
C THR A 94 0.08 -8.98 3.62
N LEU A 95 -0.26 -8.87 2.32
CA LEU A 95 -0.32 -7.59 1.60
C LEU A 95 -1.24 -6.58 2.28
N HIS A 96 -2.36 -7.02 2.86
CA HIS A 96 -3.29 -6.15 3.57
C HIS A 96 -2.63 -5.54 4.81
N ILE A 97 -1.98 -6.36 5.64
CA ILE A 97 -1.30 -5.88 6.85
C ILE A 97 -0.14 -4.95 6.49
N VAL A 98 0.66 -5.31 5.48
CA VAL A 98 1.79 -4.51 4.99
C VAL A 98 1.33 -3.16 4.42
N ALA A 99 0.32 -3.15 3.56
CA ALA A 99 -0.23 -1.91 2.99
C ALA A 99 -0.85 -1.03 4.08
N ALA A 100 -1.52 -1.63 5.07
CA ALA A 100 -2.09 -0.91 6.20
C ALA A 100 -0.99 -0.27 7.03
N PHE A 101 0.08 -1.01 7.36
CA PHE A 101 1.25 -0.47 8.05
C PHE A 101 1.80 0.78 7.36
N LEU A 102 2.10 0.68 6.06
CA LEU A 102 2.68 1.79 5.30
C LEU A 102 1.75 3.01 5.25
N MET A 103 0.44 2.77 5.08
CA MET A 103 -0.56 3.82 5.08
C MET A 103 -0.65 4.55 6.44
N TYR A 104 -0.76 3.81 7.54
CA TYR A 104 -0.92 4.40 8.87
C TYR A 104 0.39 5.01 9.37
N ASP A 105 1.55 4.41 9.11
CA ASP A 105 2.86 5.03 9.40
C ASP A 105 2.98 6.36 8.65
N GLY A 106 2.63 6.40 7.36
CA GLY A 106 2.68 7.61 6.55
C GLY A 106 1.73 8.71 7.03
N ARG A 107 0.53 8.35 7.50
CA ARG A 107 -0.43 9.32 8.05
C ARG A 107 -0.07 9.79 9.46
N ASN A 108 0.58 8.95 10.26
CA ASN A 108 0.93 9.27 11.65
C ASN A 108 2.30 9.92 11.78
N SER A 109 3.19 9.72 10.81
CA SER A 109 4.51 10.34 10.82
C SER A 109 4.38 11.83 10.50
N LYS A 110 5.13 12.66 11.23
CA LYS A 110 5.24 14.11 10.93
C LYS A 110 6.17 14.37 9.75
N ASP A 111 6.95 13.37 9.38
CA ASP A 111 7.87 13.38 8.26
C ASP A 111 7.39 12.35 7.24
N ASP A 112 7.30 12.73 5.97
CA ASP A 112 6.83 11.88 4.86
C ASP A 112 7.84 10.75 4.50
N VAL A 113 8.71 10.38 5.44
CA VAL A 113 9.89 9.52 5.25
C VAL A 113 9.50 8.14 4.71
N VAL A 114 8.38 7.56 5.14
CA VAL A 114 7.95 6.25 4.61
C VAL A 114 7.63 6.34 3.12
N PHE A 115 7.00 7.44 2.67
CA PHE A 115 6.69 7.64 1.26
C PHE A 115 7.94 7.96 0.45
N GLU A 116 8.90 8.70 1.01
CA GLU A 116 10.23 8.89 0.41
C GLU A 116 10.96 7.55 0.23
N MET A 117 10.96 6.69 1.26
CA MET A 117 11.55 5.36 1.21
C MET A 117 10.86 4.49 0.16
N MET A 118 9.52 4.44 0.17
CA MET A 118 8.72 3.73 -0.83
C MET A 118 9.08 4.16 -2.27
N HIS A 119 9.19 5.48 -2.49
CA HIS A 119 9.59 6.01 -3.78
C HIS A 119 11.02 5.59 -4.17
N SER A 120 11.98 5.67 -3.25
CA SER A 120 13.37 5.27 -3.53
C SER A 120 13.53 3.78 -3.84
N GLU A 121 12.67 2.93 -3.29
CA GLU A 121 12.69 1.47 -3.50
C GLU A 121 11.77 1.03 -4.66
N GLY A 122 11.14 1.97 -5.37
CA GLY A 122 10.36 1.68 -6.58
C GLY A 122 9.01 0.99 -6.34
N THR A 123 8.37 1.21 -5.18
CA THR A 123 7.10 0.53 -4.84
C THR A 123 5.93 0.91 -5.74
N PHE A 124 6.00 2.03 -6.45
CA PHE A 124 4.89 2.51 -7.28
C PHE A 124 4.52 1.51 -8.38
N ALA A 125 5.52 0.98 -9.11
CA ALA A 125 5.28 -0.02 -10.16
C ALA A 125 4.63 -1.29 -9.58
N ARG A 126 5.06 -1.71 -8.38
CA ARG A 126 4.47 -2.83 -7.65
C ARG A 126 3.01 -2.57 -7.27
N LEU A 127 2.68 -1.38 -6.78
CA LEU A 127 1.30 -1.02 -6.45
C LEU A 127 0.39 -1.05 -7.69
N VAL A 128 0.86 -0.53 -8.83
CA VAL A 128 0.11 -0.60 -10.10
C VAL A 128 -0.12 -2.05 -10.55
N GLU A 129 0.86 -2.93 -10.36
CA GLU A 129 0.71 -4.36 -10.64
C GLU A 129 -0.33 -5.01 -9.70
N LEU A 130 -0.20 -4.82 -8.39
CA LEU A 130 -1.07 -5.44 -7.38
C LEU A 130 -2.53 -5.03 -7.54
N VAL A 131 -2.82 -3.76 -7.82
CA VAL A 131 -4.18 -3.25 -8.08
C VAL A 131 -4.83 -3.97 -9.29
N GLN A 132 -4.04 -4.42 -10.27
CA GLN A 132 -4.56 -5.13 -11.44
C GLN A 132 -4.70 -6.65 -11.24
N LYS A 133 -4.27 -7.21 -10.10
CA LYS A 133 -4.35 -8.66 -9.87
C LYS A 133 -5.80 -9.10 -9.60
N PRO A 134 -6.30 -10.14 -10.30
CA PRO A 134 -7.66 -10.65 -10.06
C PRO A 134 -7.91 -11.04 -8.60
N SER A 135 -6.95 -11.72 -7.96
CA SER A 135 -7.06 -12.10 -6.54
C SER A 135 -7.20 -10.90 -5.62
N VAL A 136 -6.60 -9.75 -5.95
CA VAL A 136 -6.71 -8.52 -5.16
C VAL A 136 -8.06 -7.85 -5.42
N GLN A 137 -8.55 -7.86 -6.66
CA GLN A 137 -9.84 -7.28 -7.04
C GLN A 137 -11.04 -7.99 -6.40
N GLU A 138 -10.89 -9.30 -6.11
CA GLU A 138 -11.85 -10.10 -5.36
C GLU A 138 -11.91 -9.74 -3.85
N GLU A 139 -10.95 -8.95 -3.35
CA GLU A 139 -10.81 -8.57 -1.93
C GLU A 139 -10.95 -7.04 -1.76
N PRO A 140 -12.18 -6.50 -1.60
CA PRO A 140 -12.41 -5.08 -1.74
C PRO A 140 -11.63 -4.17 -0.79
N SER A 141 -11.52 -4.57 0.47
CA SER A 141 -10.78 -3.81 1.47
C SER A 141 -9.29 -3.68 1.12
N LEU A 142 -8.67 -4.76 0.61
CA LEU A 142 -7.27 -4.74 0.17
C LEU A 142 -7.12 -3.87 -1.08
N HIS A 143 -7.98 -4.07 -2.09
CA HIS A 143 -7.92 -3.30 -3.34
C HIS A 143 -8.06 -1.79 -3.09
N GLN A 144 -9.02 -1.38 -2.26
CA GLN A 144 -9.21 0.02 -1.87
C GLN A 144 -8.00 0.57 -1.12
N LEU A 145 -7.43 -0.20 -0.19
CA LEU A 145 -6.25 0.23 0.56
C LEU A 145 -5.04 0.43 -0.34
N LEU A 146 -4.81 -0.46 -1.33
CA LEU A 146 -3.74 -0.32 -2.31
C LEU A 146 -3.95 0.90 -3.22
N LEU A 147 -5.18 1.16 -3.68
CA LEU A 147 -5.51 2.39 -4.43
C LEU A 147 -5.25 3.65 -3.60
N GLN A 148 -5.64 3.64 -2.32
CA GLN A 148 -5.35 4.76 -1.43
C GLN A 148 -3.84 4.94 -1.25
N LEU A 149 -3.08 3.85 -1.07
CA LEU A 149 -1.63 3.91 -0.87
C LEU A 149 -0.92 4.43 -2.12
N LEU A 150 -1.35 3.97 -3.30
CA LEU A 150 -0.90 4.48 -4.60
C LEU A 150 -1.15 5.98 -4.72
N TYR A 151 -2.36 6.44 -4.38
CA TYR A 151 -2.69 7.85 -4.38
C TYR A 151 -1.83 8.67 -3.40
N GLU A 152 -1.74 8.25 -2.14
CA GLU A 152 -1.03 9.01 -1.11
C GLU A 152 0.48 9.12 -1.44
N SER A 153 1.09 8.02 -1.89
CA SER A 153 2.49 8.01 -2.35
C SER A 153 2.69 8.95 -3.55
N SER A 154 1.78 8.93 -4.53
CA SER A 154 1.85 9.79 -5.73
C SER A 154 1.52 11.25 -5.45
N ARG A 155 0.81 11.57 -4.37
CA ARG A 155 0.55 12.94 -3.96
C ARG A 155 1.80 13.57 -3.35
N ILE A 156 2.55 12.77 -2.60
CA ILE A 156 3.70 13.23 -1.81
C ILE A 156 4.98 13.20 -2.64
N GLN A 157 5.19 12.16 -3.43
CA GLN A 157 6.41 11.94 -4.23
C GLN A 157 6.14 12.15 -5.71
N ARG A 158 7.09 12.79 -6.41
CA ARG A 158 7.00 12.99 -7.86
C ARG A 158 7.32 11.70 -8.58
N LEU A 159 6.48 11.32 -9.55
CA LEU A 159 6.70 10.09 -10.31
C LEU A 159 7.96 10.19 -11.18
N THR A 160 8.75 9.11 -11.17
CA THR A 160 9.88 8.93 -12.06
C THR A 160 9.43 8.56 -13.47
N TYR A 161 10.38 8.53 -14.42
CA TYR A 161 10.08 8.02 -15.76
C TYR A 161 9.64 6.55 -15.75
N GLU A 162 10.24 5.74 -14.88
CA GLU A 162 9.93 4.31 -14.74
C GLU A 162 8.49 4.13 -14.21
N ASP A 163 8.09 4.95 -13.24
CA ASP A 163 6.71 4.98 -12.74
C ASP A 163 5.71 5.29 -13.86
N PHE A 164 6.00 6.29 -14.71
CA PHE A 164 5.16 6.58 -15.87
C PHE A 164 5.15 5.46 -16.92
N MET A 165 6.15 4.57 -16.96
CA MET A 165 6.15 3.40 -17.83
C MET A 165 5.31 2.25 -17.25
N ALA A 166 5.23 2.14 -15.92
CA ALA A 166 4.34 1.19 -15.26
C ALA A 166 2.85 1.52 -15.50
N VAL A 167 2.50 2.80 -15.61
CA VAL A 167 1.16 3.26 -16.00
C VAL A 167 0.96 3.10 -17.51
N ASN A 168 0.36 2.00 -17.93
CA ASN A 168 -0.03 1.76 -19.33
C ASN A 168 -1.48 2.20 -19.60
N ASP A 169 -1.89 2.18 -20.88
CA ASP A 169 -3.26 2.58 -21.26
C ASP A 169 -4.31 1.62 -20.66
N ALA A 170 -4.00 0.33 -20.54
CA ALA A 170 -4.89 -0.67 -19.97
C ALA A 170 -5.21 -0.39 -18.50
N PHE A 171 -4.23 0.05 -17.70
CA PHE A 171 -4.43 0.43 -16.31
C PHE A 171 -5.35 1.64 -16.19
N ILE A 172 -5.18 2.66 -17.02
CA ILE A 172 -6.07 3.83 -17.01
C ILE A 172 -7.50 3.45 -17.40
N LEU A 173 -7.68 2.62 -18.44
CA LEU A 173 -8.99 2.13 -18.86
C LEU A 173 -9.62 1.24 -17.80
N TYR A 174 -8.83 0.43 -17.10
CA TYR A 174 -9.28 -0.36 -15.97
C TYR A 174 -9.87 0.54 -14.86
N LEU A 175 -9.15 1.59 -14.44
CA LEU A 175 -9.64 2.54 -13.44
C LEU A 175 -10.93 3.25 -13.90
N LEU A 176 -11.00 3.67 -15.16
CA LEU A 176 -12.22 4.27 -15.73
C LEU A 176 -13.39 3.27 -15.72
N GLY A 177 -13.14 2.01 -16.06
CA GLY A 177 -14.13 0.94 -16.01
C GLY A 177 -14.70 0.68 -14.62
N ILE A 178 -13.91 0.85 -13.54
CA ILE A 178 -14.44 0.79 -12.16
C ILE A 178 -15.44 1.93 -11.91
N ILE A 179 -15.13 3.15 -12.37
CA ILE A 179 -16.01 4.30 -12.18
C ILE A 179 -17.31 4.12 -12.98
N GLU A 180 -17.21 3.64 -14.23
CA GLU A 180 -18.38 3.37 -15.07
C GLU A 180 -19.25 2.24 -14.51
N GLY A 181 -18.64 1.16 -14.03
CA GLY A 181 -19.37 0.02 -13.47
C GLY A 181 -20.16 0.35 -12.19
N ALA A 182 -19.73 1.37 -11.46
CA ALA A 182 -20.37 1.81 -10.22
C ALA A 182 -21.27 3.06 -10.41
N SER A 183 -21.42 3.60 -11.63
CA SER A 183 -21.98 4.95 -11.88
C SER A 183 -23.38 5.23 -11.32
N ASP A 184 -24.16 4.18 -11.03
CA ASP A 184 -25.51 4.29 -10.48
C ASP A 184 -25.56 4.26 -8.94
N ASP A 185 -24.44 4.01 -8.26
CA ASP A 185 -24.32 3.97 -6.80
C ASP A 185 -23.32 5.02 -6.30
N ALA A 186 -23.83 6.23 -6.01
CA ALA A 186 -23.00 7.33 -5.49
C ALA A 186 -22.33 7.04 -4.14
N ASP A 187 -22.81 6.02 -3.41
CA ASP A 187 -22.26 5.57 -2.13
C ASP A 187 -21.27 4.40 -2.33
N ASP A 188 -20.94 4.00 -3.56
CA ASP A 188 -19.97 2.94 -3.83
C ASP A 188 -18.59 3.34 -3.26
N PRO A 189 -18.02 2.52 -2.36
CA PRO A 189 -16.77 2.84 -1.67
C PRO A 189 -15.55 2.92 -2.59
N TYR A 190 -15.64 2.49 -3.86
CA TYR A 190 -14.58 2.58 -4.87
C TYR A 190 -14.53 3.89 -5.64
N HIS A 191 -15.63 4.63 -5.77
CA HIS A 191 -15.66 5.84 -6.60
C HIS A 191 -14.60 6.86 -6.20
N TYR A 192 -14.56 7.21 -4.90
CA TYR A 192 -13.65 8.23 -4.42
C TYR A 192 -12.17 7.83 -4.51
N PRO A 193 -11.75 6.61 -4.07
CA PRO A 193 -10.38 6.16 -4.24
C PRO A 193 -9.89 6.18 -5.69
N VAL A 194 -10.70 5.68 -6.63
CA VAL A 194 -10.30 5.56 -8.05
C VAL A 194 -10.21 6.94 -8.71
N ILE A 195 -11.19 7.83 -8.46
CA ILE A 195 -11.15 9.22 -8.96
C ILE A 195 -9.90 9.93 -8.44
N ARG A 196 -9.57 9.77 -7.14
CA ARG A 196 -8.36 10.36 -6.56
C ARG A 196 -7.08 9.88 -7.27
N VAL A 197 -6.98 8.59 -7.57
CA VAL A 197 -5.85 8.03 -8.33
C VAL A 197 -5.76 8.65 -9.73
N LEU A 198 -6.86 8.72 -10.48
CA LEU A 198 -6.87 9.33 -11.81
C LEU A 198 -6.48 10.81 -11.79
N LEU A 199 -6.96 11.57 -10.80
CA LEU A 199 -6.63 12.99 -10.64
C LEU A 199 -5.15 13.19 -10.32
N VAL A 200 -4.58 12.44 -9.37
CA VAL A 200 -3.17 12.58 -9.02
C VAL A 200 -2.26 12.14 -10.17
N LEU A 201 -2.63 11.09 -10.92
CA LEU A 201 -1.88 10.70 -12.12
C LEU A 201 -1.90 11.80 -13.18
N ASN A 202 -3.06 12.41 -13.43
CA ASN A 202 -3.18 13.54 -14.36
C ASN A 202 -2.30 14.73 -13.92
N GLU A 203 -2.33 15.07 -12.63
CA GLU A 203 -1.44 16.09 -12.05
C GLU A 203 0.04 15.77 -12.28
N GLN A 204 0.46 14.53 -11.99
CA GLN A 204 1.83 14.08 -12.18
C GLN A 204 2.27 14.17 -13.65
N TYR A 205 1.42 13.79 -14.61
CA TYR A 205 1.70 13.97 -16.04
C TYR A 205 1.87 15.45 -16.42
N LEU A 206 1.03 16.35 -15.88
CA LEU A 206 1.12 17.79 -16.14
C LEU A 206 2.43 18.38 -15.57
N VAL A 207 2.80 18.01 -14.33
CA VAL A 207 4.06 18.41 -13.70
C VAL A 207 5.27 17.90 -14.49
N ALA A 208 5.23 16.66 -14.97
CA ALA A 208 6.29 16.09 -15.79
C ALA A 208 6.43 16.83 -17.15
N SER A 209 5.33 17.27 -17.74
CA SER A 209 5.32 18.00 -19.02
C SER A 209 5.94 19.40 -18.92
N THR A 210 5.73 20.09 -17.80
CA THR A 210 6.27 21.43 -17.56
C THR A 210 7.75 21.40 -17.18
N SER A 211 8.17 20.38 -16.42
CA SER A 211 9.57 20.22 -15.98
C SER A 211 10.54 19.88 -17.12
N ARG A 212 10.05 19.25 -18.20
CA ARG A 212 10.89 18.72 -19.30
C ARG A 212 11.07 19.65 -20.50
N HIS A 213 10.46 20.84 -20.50
CA HIS A 213 10.76 21.86 -21.51
C HIS A 213 12.22 22.34 -21.50
N GLY A 214 13.05 21.90 -20.54
CA GLY A 214 14.50 22.16 -20.48
C GLY A 214 15.44 21.05 -20.97
N ASP A 215 14.98 19.78 -21.13
CA ASP A 215 15.87 18.59 -21.16
C ASP A 215 15.86 17.78 -22.47
N GLY A 216 15.13 18.21 -23.51
CA GLY A 216 15.21 17.63 -24.86
C GLY A 216 14.72 16.17 -25.04
N ARG A 217 14.22 15.51 -23.99
CA ARG A 217 13.57 14.19 -24.07
C ARG A 217 12.14 14.33 -24.61
N GLY A 218 11.71 13.40 -25.47
CA GLY A 218 10.33 13.34 -25.96
C GLY A 218 9.33 13.37 -24.80
N GLY A 219 8.25 14.16 -24.96
CA GLY A 219 7.24 14.36 -23.92
C GLY A 219 6.58 13.05 -23.51
N ILE A 220 6.28 12.90 -22.22
CA ILE A 220 5.47 11.78 -21.73
C ILE A 220 4.01 12.08 -22.07
N THR A 221 3.36 11.20 -22.83
CA THR A 221 1.93 11.33 -23.14
C THR A 221 1.11 11.19 -21.87
N ASN A 222 0.27 12.19 -21.56
CA ASN A 222 -0.71 12.08 -20.49
C ASN A 222 -1.75 11.03 -20.87
N ARG A 223 -1.62 9.83 -20.29
CA ARG A 223 -2.48 8.68 -20.62
C ARG A 223 -3.91 8.83 -20.11
N VAL A 224 -4.13 9.61 -19.05
CA VAL A 224 -5.48 9.94 -18.56
C VAL A 224 -6.22 10.73 -19.62
N ILE A 225 -5.61 11.82 -20.12
CA ILE A 225 -6.21 12.65 -21.17
C ILE A 225 -6.35 11.87 -22.48
N LYS A 226 -5.35 11.06 -22.84
CA LYS A 226 -5.43 10.17 -24.01
C LYS A 226 -6.65 9.26 -23.91
N ALA A 227 -6.82 8.53 -22.79
CA ALA A 227 -7.93 7.62 -22.59
C ALA A 227 -9.28 8.35 -22.70
N ILE A 228 -9.46 9.47 -21.99
CA ILE A 228 -10.70 10.26 -22.04
C ILE A 228 -10.98 10.78 -23.46
N SER A 229 -9.96 11.26 -24.19
CA SER A 229 -10.15 11.75 -25.57
C SER A 229 -10.52 10.65 -26.57
N THR A 230 -10.08 9.42 -26.32
CA THR A 230 -10.28 8.30 -27.25
C THR A 230 -11.58 7.54 -26.93
N HIS A 231 -11.98 7.49 -25.65
CA HIS A 231 -13.10 6.69 -25.16
C HIS A 231 -14.27 7.50 -24.60
N GLY A 232 -14.10 8.79 -24.26
CA GLY A 232 -15.15 9.62 -23.65
C GLY A 232 -16.23 10.14 -24.60
N MET A 233 -16.35 9.59 -25.82
CA MET A 233 -17.39 9.93 -26.80
C MET A 233 -18.49 8.85 -26.94
N THR A 234 -18.49 7.85 -26.06
CA THR A 234 -19.56 6.84 -25.95
C THR A 234 -20.37 7.06 -24.69
#